data_AF-A0A0M9VPK9-F1
#
_entry.id   AF-A0A0M9VPK9-F1
#
_cell.length_a   1.000
_cell.length_b   1.000
_cell.length_c   1.000
_cell.angle_alpha   90.00
_cell.angle_beta   90.00
_cell.angle_gamma   90.00
#
_symmetry.space_group_name_H-M   'P 1'
#
loop_
_entity.id
_entity.type
_entity.pdbx_description
1 polymer ?
#
loop_
_entity_poly.entity_id
_entity_poly.type
_entity_poly.pdbx_seq_one_letter_code
_entity_poly.pdbx_strand_id
1 'polypeptide(L)'
;MTENGLPPMRSLFGADPLDEFATFVADWLWQNMQGRANIEIEAKLGLLIDRQTNMRLQLPVYNETIIDARALGVRFESNMSMKQHASFNKLLNELVAYSTTLPEHERITYKHQKETDFFYDVQMQDTGETVHLRVTRDSKTQSVKPNGVVTKQRIADLNVFCPARAYDYRISINTETPMPPPPDTCEPTYSREKDRLSYAHQNYQVDLTQVLLPNKPHEPNHELELEIRDATYFMQLAQDTRLRNPEMTQEWSPYEDQVVVFLNNIRLLIRNADTFMA
;
A
#
# COMPACT_ATOMS: atom_id res chain seq x y z
N MET A 1 -31.62 -8.17 29.74
CA MET A 1 -32.55 -7.41 28.89
C MET A 1 -32.41 -5.96 29.29
N THR A 2 -32.04 -5.06 28.38
CA THR A 2 -32.04 -3.62 28.68
C THR A 2 -33.50 -3.17 28.79
N GLU A 3 -33.87 -2.51 29.89
CA GLU A 3 -35.27 -2.18 30.24
C GLU A 3 -36.01 -1.31 29.20
N ASN A 4 -35.30 -0.73 28.23
CA ASN A 4 -35.85 0.24 27.27
C ASN A 4 -35.62 -0.11 25.79
N GLY A 5 -35.16 -1.31 25.45
CA GLY A 5 -34.86 -1.68 24.05
C GLY A 5 -33.73 -0.87 23.39
N LEU A 6 -33.05 -0.02 24.17
CA LEU A 6 -31.84 0.68 23.73
C LEU A 6 -30.68 -0.31 23.60
N PRO A 7 -29.79 -0.11 22.60
CA PRO A 7 -28.56 -0.89 22.51
C PRO A 7 -27.75 -0.74 23.81
N PRO A 8 -27.02 -1.79 24.22
CA PRO A 8 -26.18 -1.71 25.39
C PRO A 8 -25.13 -0.61 25.20
N MET A 9 -24.79 0.09 26.29
CA MET A 9 -23.62 0.96 26.31
C MET A 9 -22.38 0.13 25.96
N ARG A 10 -21.50 0.68 25.11
CA ARG A 10 -20.34 -0.05 24.58
C ARG A 10 -19.18 -0.17 25.58
N SER A 11 -19.22 0.59 26.67
CA SER A 11 -18.35 0.43 27.84
C SER A 11 -18.95 1.03 29.11
N LEU A 12 -18.35 0.74 30.28
CA LEU A 12 -18.66 1.39 31.56
C LEU A 12 -18.35 2.90 31.55
N PHE A 13 -17.49 3.35 30.64
CA PHE A 13 -17.07 4.74 30.50
C PHE A 13 -17.94 5.55 29.53
N GLY A 14 -18.93 4.90 28.88
CA GLY A 14 -19.80 5.56 27.90
C GLY A 14 -19.14 5.85 26.55
N ALA A 15 -17.94 5.33 26.30
CA ALA A 15 -17.18 5.49 25.04
C ALA A 15 -16.55 4.17 24.60
N ASP A 16 -16.32 4.00 23.29
CA ASP A 16 -15.49 2.91 22.79
C ASP A 16 -14.00 3.23 23.04
N PRO A 17 -13.18 2.24 23.44
CA PRO A 17 -11.74 2.44 23.40
C PRO A 17 -11.26 2.61 21.96
N LEU A 18 -10.25 3.45 21.75
CA LEU A 18 -9.55 3.48 20.46
C LEU A 18 -8.91 2.11 20.18
N ASP A 19 -8.90 1.73 18.90
CA ASP A 19 -8.30 0.46 18.47
C ASP A 19 -6.77 0.59 18.53
N GLU A 20 -6.13 -0.12 19.47
CA GLU A 20 -4.68 -0.06 19.68
C GLU A 20 -3.88 -0.33 18.41
N PHE A 21 -4.39 -1.22 17.54
CA PHE A 21 -3.75 -1.53 16.28
C PHE A 21 -3.75 -0.32 15.34
N ALA A 22 -4.92 0.29 15.10
CA ALA A 22 -5.02 1.47 14.25
C ALA A 22 -4.28 2.68 14.83
N THR A 23 -4.35 2.92 16.15
CA THR A 23 -3.59 3.98 16.81
C THR A 23 -2.09 3.76 16.67
N PHE A 24 -1.60 2.52 16.86
CA PHE A 24 -0.19 2.19 16.63
C PHE A 24 0.23 2.47 15.18
N VAL A 25 -0.59 2.07 14.20
CA VAL A 25 -0.30 2.32 12.78
C VAL A 25 -0.28 3.82 12.49
N ALA A 26 -1.22 4.58 13.04
CA ALA A 26 -1.26 6.04 12.91
C ALA A 26 -0.02 6.71 13.52
N ASP A 27 0.41 6.28 14.71
CA ASP A 27 1.65 6.75 15.34
C ASP A 27 2.89 6.40 14.51
N TRP A 28 2.99 5.16 14.05
CA TRP A 28 4.10 4.70 13.23
C TRP A 28 4.17 5.46 11.89
N LEU A 29 3.03 5.67 11.23
CA LEU A 29 2.96 6.47 10.01
C LEU A 29 3.46 7.89 10.30
N TRP A 30 2.88 8.58 11.30
CA TRP A 30 3.28 9.95 11.64
C TRP A 30 4.79 10.08 11.89
N GLN A 31 5.34 9.20 12.71
CA GLN A 31 6.77 9.21 13.08
C GLN A 31 7.68 9.13 11.86
N ASN A 32 7.29 8.37 10.84
CA ASN A 32 8.09 8.14 9.64
C ASN A 32 7.81 9.15 8.52
N MET A 33 6.65 9.83 8.55
CA MET A 33 6.24 10.81 7.55
C MET A 33 6.66 12.24 7.89
N GLN A 34 6.64 12.62 9.18
CA GLN A 34 6.86 14.01 9.59
C GLN A 34 8.18 14.60 9.04
N GLY A 35 8.10 15.82 8.51
CA GLY A 35 9.25 16.56 7.97
C GLY A 35 9.76 16.07 6.60
N ARG A 36 9.06 15.14 5.94
CA ARG A 36 9.43 14.65 4.59
C ARG A 36 8.49 15.21 3.53
N ALA A 37 8.98 15.28 2.30
CA ALA A 37 8.20 15.62 1.11
C ALA A 37 8.13 14.43 0.15
N ASN A 38 7.22 14.49 -0.82
CA ASN A 38 7.05 13.48 -1.88
C ASN A 38 6.84 12.06 -1.31
N ILE A 39 6.04 11.95 -0.24
CA ILE A 39 5.76 10.67 0.39
C ILE A 39 4.81 9.85 -0.49
N GLU A 40 5.10 8.56 -0.55
CA GLU A 40 4.20 7.52 -1.02
C GLU A 40 3.97 6.52 0.12
N ILE A 41 2.71 6.19 0.38
CA ILE A 41 2.29 5.19 1.38
C ILE A 41 1.51 4.11 0.65
N GLU A 42 2.01 2.88 0.73
CA GLU A 42 1.42 1.74 0.05
C GLU A 42 1.35 0.53 0.98
N ALA A 43 0.27 -0.23 0.94
CA ALA A 43 0.16 -1.54 1.54
C ALA A 43 0.22 -2.60 0.44
N LYS A 44 1.10 -3.59 0.58
CA LYS A 44 1.21 -4.72 -0.34
C LYS A 44 0.69 -5.98 0.31
N LEU A 45 -0.11 -6.75 -0.43
CA LEU A 45 -0.48 -8.11 -0.03
C LEU A 45 0.60 -9.09 -0.47
N GLY A 46 0.88 -10.07 0.38
CA GLY A 46 1.92 -11.06 0.12
C GLY A 46 2.05 -12.06 1.26
N LEU A 47 3.22 -12.65 1.41
CA LEU A 47 3.51 -13.61 2.48
C LEU A 47 4.74 -13.18 3.28
N LEU A 48 4.66 -13.34 4.60
CA LEU A 48 5.82 -13.26 5.47
C LEU A 48 6.51 -14.62 5.50
N ILE A 49 7.73 -14.70 4.99
CA ILE A 49 8.50 -15.92 4.87
C ILE A 49 9.66 -15.90 5.87
N ASP A 50 9.74 -16.93 6.71
CA ASP A 50 10.89 -17.18 7.57
C ASP A 50 12.11 -17.55 6.69
N ARG A 51 13.22 -16.82 6.87
CA ARG A 51 14.44 -17.04 6.07
C ARG A 51 15.13 -18.36 6.38
N GLN A 52 14.93 -18.94 7.54
CA GLN A 52 15.55 -20.21 7.91
C GLN A 52 14.81 -21.40 7.29
N THR A 53 13.49 -21.41 7.42
CA THR A 53 12.65 -22.53 6.96
C THR A 53 12.19 -22.37 5.51
N ASN A 54 12.26 -21.16 4.95
CA ASN A 54 11.70 -20.81 3.65
C ASN A 54 10.18 -21.06 3.53
N MET A 55 9.50 -21.14 4.69
CA MET A 55 8.07 -21.35 4.80
C MET A 55 7.39 -20.07 5.26
N ARG A 56 6.08 -19.96 5.02
CA ARG A 56 5.28 -18.88 5.61
C ARG A 56 5.45 -18.91 7.13
N LEU A 57 5.77 -17.75 7.70
CA LEU A 57 5.97 -17.51 9.12
C LEU A 57 4.85 -18.17 9.94
N GLN A 58 5.24 -18.83 11.03
CA GLN A 58 4.33 -19.38 12.02
C GLN A 58 4.68 -18.75 13.38
N LEU A 59 3.70 -18.07 13.98
CA LEU A 59 3.82 -17.48 15.31
C LEU A 59 2.68 -18.00 16.19
N PRO A 60 2.88 -18.15 17.51
CA PRO A 60 1.86 -18.59 18.45
C PRO A 60 0.86 -17.44 18.77
N VAL A 61 0.22 -16.87 17.74
CA VAL A 61 -0.79 -15.81 17.80
C VAL A 61 -2.01 -16.20 16.97
N TYR A 62 -3.19 -15.72 17.35
CA TYR A 62 -4.46 -16.11 16.71
C TYR A 62 -5.03 -15.05 15.75
N ASN A 63 -4.54 -13.83 15.82
CA ASN A 63 -5.09 -12.67 15.10
C ASN A 63 -4.02 -11.87 14.37
N GLU A 64 -4.49 -10.93 13.55
CA GLU A 64 -3.67 -9.91 12.88
C GLU A 64 -2.72 -9.26 13.89
N THR A 65 -1.41 -9.34 13.62
CA THR A 65 -0.36 -8.96 14.56
C THR A 65 0.74 -8.20 13.82
N ILE A 66 1.07 -7.00 14.30
CA ILE A 66 2.23 -6.24 13.85
C ILE A 66 3.49 -6.92 14.37
N ILE A 67 4.47 -7.16 13.51
CA ILE A 67 5.70 -7.86 13.86
C ILE A 67 6.96 -7.05 13.54
N ASP A 68 8.01 -7.25 14.33
CA ASP A 68 9.37 -6.88 13.94
C ASP A 68 9.95 -7.98 13.05
N ALA A 69 9.76 -7.82 11.74
CA ALA A 69 10.26 -8.79 10.76
C ALA A 69 11.79 -8.92 10.78
N ARG A 70 12.54 -7.86 11.16
CA ARG A 70 14.01 -7.94 11.22
C ARG A 70 14.45 -8.78 12.41
N ALA A 71 13.88 -8.53 13.59
CA ALA A 71 14.18 -9.31 14.79
C ALA A 71 13.83 -10.79 14.61
N LEU A 72 12.77 -11.10 13.86
CA LEU A 72 12.33 -12.47 13.58
C LEU A 72 13.04 -13.14 12.40
N GLY A 73 13.95 -12.45 11.69
CA GLY A 73 14.62 -13.02 10.52
C GLY A 73 13.66 -13.32 9.35
N VAL A 74 12.59 -12.54 9.22
CA VAL A 74 11.52 -12.72 8.23
C VAL A 74 11.76 -11.80 7.03
N ARG A 75 11.39 -12.27 5.84
CA ARG A 75 11.27 -11.43 4.63
C ARG A 75 9.82 -11.39 4.18
N PHE A 76 9.46 -10.35 3.44
CA PHE A 76 8.15 -10.26 2.79
C PHE A 76 8.28 -10.57 1.32
N GLU A 77 7.40 -11.42 0.80
CA GLU A 77 7.29 -11.73 -0.62
C GLU A 77 5.98 -11.16 -1.16
N SER A 78 6.11 -10.09 -1.94
CA SER A 78 4.99 -9.45 -2.65
C SER A 78 4.74 -10.22 -3.95
N ASN A 79 4.01 -11.32 -3.86
CA ASN A 79 3.61 -12.08 -5.03
C ASN A 79 2.34 -12.89 -4.73
N MET A 80 1.61 -13.29 -5.78
CA MET A 80 0.50 -14.24 -5.70
C MET A 80 0.45 -15.11 -6.95
N SER A 81 -0.32 -16.19 -6.91
CA SER A 81 -0.54 -16.99 -8.12
C SER A 81 -1.40 -16.24 -9.14
N MET A 82 -1.30 -16.63 -10.42
CA MET A 82 -2.17 -16.08 -11.47
C MET A 82 -3.66 -16.29 -11.18
N LYS A 83 -4.02 -17.42 -10.54
CA LYS A 83 -5.42 -17.69 -10.12
C LYS A 83 -5.88 -16.67 -9.08
N GLN A 84 -5.02 -16.33 -8.12
CA GLN A 84 -5.29 -15.31 -7.11
C GLN A 84 -5.42 -13.92 -7.71
N HIS A 85 -4.52 -13.56 -8.60
CA HIS A 85 -4.59 -12.31 -9.35
C HIS A 85 -5.90 -12.20 -10.15
N ALA A 86 -6.31 -13.26 -10.84
CA ALA A 86 -7.58 -13.29 -11.58
C ALA A 86 -8.81 -13.16 -10.65
N SER A 87 -8.78 -13.79 -9.47
CA SER A 87 -9.83 -13.67 -8.45
C SER A 87 -9.99 -12.21 -8.00
N PHE A 88 -8.88 -11.52 -7.68
CA PHE A 88 -8.90 -10.09 -7.32
C PHE A 88 -9.40 -9.20 -8.46
N ASN A 89 -8.94 -9.44 -9.69
CA ASN A 89 -9.42 -8.69 -10.85
C ASN A 89 -10.95 -8.79 -10.98
N LYS A 90 -11.50 -10.00 -10.86
CA LYS A 90 -12.95 -10.21 -10.91
C LYS A 90 -13.68 -9.47 -9.78
N LEU A 91 -13.22 -9.63 -8.54
CA LEU A 91 -13.78 -8.93 -7.39
C LEU A 91 -13.81 -7.41 -7.58
N LEU A 92 -12.68 -6.82 -7.99
CA LEU A 92 -12.56 -5.37 -8.15
C LEU A 92 -13.44 -4.85 -9.31
N ASN A 93 -13.55 -5.60 -10.40
CA ASN A 93 -14.47 -5.25 -11.50
C ASN A 93 -15.95 -5.33 -11.08
N GLU A 94 -16.33 -6.31 -10.26
CA GLU A 94 -17.69 -6.38 -9.70
C GLU A 94 -17.98 -5.20 -8.76
N LEU A 95 -17.01 -4.78 -7.95
CA LEU A 95 -17.14 -3.58 -7.11
C LEU A 95 -17.29 -2.31 -7.95
N VAL A 96 -16.54 -2.17 -9.05
CA VAL A 96 -16.72 -1.05 -10.01
C VAL A 96 -18.13 -1.07 -10.57
N ALA A 97 -18.61 -2.22 -11.05
CA ALA A 97 -19.95 -2.35 -11.62
C ALA A 97 -21.03 -1.98 -10.59
N TYR A 98 -20.93 -2.50 -9.35
CA TYR A 98 -21.84 -2.16 -8.26
C TYR A 98 -21.82 -0.65 -7.95
N SER A 99 -20.65 -0.04 -7.88
CA SER A 99 -20.50 1.38 -7.52
C SER A 99 -21.21 2.32 -8.48
N THR A 100 -21.48 1.91 -9.73
CA THR A 100 -22.26 2.72 -10.69
C THR A 100 -23.69 2.99 -10.23
N THR A 101 -24.23 2.14 -9.35
CA THR A 101 -25.56 2.28 -8.73
C THR A 101 -25.57 3.27 -7.55
N LEU A 102 -24.39 3.68 -7.07
CA LEU A 102 -24.21 4.59 -5.95
C LEU A 102 -24.08 6.06 -6.44
N PRO A 103 -24.21 7.03 -5.52
CA PRO A 103 -23.90 8.43 -5.78
C PRO A 103 -22.47 8.62 -6.32
N GLU A 104 -22.26 9.68 -7.11
CA GLU A 104 -20.99 9.90 -7.82
C GLU A 104 -19.75 9.92 -6.93
N HIS A 105 -19.86 10.47 -5.72
CA HIS A 105 -18.75 10.56 -4.76
C HIS A 105 -18.39 9.21 -4.12
N GLU A 106 -19.21 8.18 -4.28
CA GLU A 106 -18.98 6.80 -3.81
C GLU A 106 -18.55 5.88 -4.97
N ARG A 107 -18.42 6.41 -6.19
CA ARG A 107 -18.05 5.60 -7.36
C ARG A 107 -16.59 5.21 -7.33
N ILE A 108 -16.33 3.98 -7.76
CA ILE A 108 -14.98 3.48 -7.99
C ILE A 108 -14.61 3.78 -9.43
N THR A 109 -13.48 4.45 -9.62
CA THR A 109 -12.92 4.73 -10.95
C THR A 109 -11.94 3.62 -11.36
N TYR A 110 -11.91 3.28 -12.65
CA TYR A 110 -11.07 2.23 -13.19
C TYR A 110 -10.15 2.77 -14.29
N LYS A 111 -8.89 2.32 -14.28
CA LYS A 111 -7.91 2.63 -15.32
C LYS A 111 -7.02 1.43 -15.60
N HIS A 112 -6.75 1.17 -16.87
CA HIS A 112 -5.79 0.15 -17.31
C HIS A 112 -4.58 0.82 -17.96
N GLN A 113 -3.38 0.53 -17.46
CA GLN A 113 -2.13 1.12 -17.92
C GLN A 113 -1.10 0.05 -18.25
N LYS A 114 -0.39 0.23 -19.35
CA LYS A 114 0.78 -0.58 -19.72
C LYS A 114 1.98 0.33 -19.77
N GLU A 115 2.92 0.08 -18.86
CA GLU A 115 4.04 0.96 -18.60
C GLU A 115 5.34 0.15 -18.59
N THR A 116 6.43 0.80 -18.97
CA THR A 116 7.77 0.21 -18.88
C THR A 116 8.61 1.11 -17.97
N ASP A 117 9.10 0.53 -16.89
CA ASP A 117 10.05 1.19 -15.99
C ASP A 117 11.46 0.91 -16.51
N PHE A 118 12.25 1.97 -16.73
CA PHE A 118 13.67 1.92 -17.03
C PHE A 118 14.47 2.47 -15.86
N PHE A 119 15.55 1.79 -15.49
CA PHE A 119 16.39 2.14 -14.36
C PHE A 119 17.76 2.59 -14.84
N TYR A 120 18.27 3.69 -14.28
CA TYR A 120 19.53 4.29 -14.67
C TYR A 120 20.38 4.58 -13.43
N ASP A 121 21.68 4.39 -13.55
CA ASP A 121 22.67 4.81 -12.57
C ASP A 121 23.38 6.05 -13.11
N VAL A 122 23.06 7.23 -12.57
CA VAL A 122 23.58 8.51 -13.05
C VAL A 122 24.57 9.08 -12.03
N GLN A 123 25.80 9.35 -12.47
CA GLN A 123 26.78 10.06 -11.66
C GLN A 123 26.46 11.56 -11.64
N MET A 124 26.21 12.12 -10.47
CA MET A 124 26.05 13.56 -10.27
C MET A 124 27.40 14.25 -10.47
N GLN A 125 27.49 15.19 -11.41
CA GLN A 125 28.75 15.88 -11.71
C GLN A 125 29.29 16.68 -10.52
N ASP A 126 28.40 17.25 -9.70
CA ASP A 126 28.77 18.14 -8.60
C ASP A 126 29.24 17.39 -7.35
N THR A 127 28.70 16.20 -7.08
CA THR A 127 28.97 15.44 -5.84
C THR A 127 29.76 14.16 -6.08
N GLY A 128 29.81 13.66 -7.31
CA GLY A 128 30.35 12.34 -7.64
C GLY A 128 29.50 11.17 -7.10
N GLU A 129 28.30 11.45 -6.59
CA GLU A 129 27.39 10.44 -6.06
C GLU A 129 26.60 9.78 -7.19
N THR A 130 26.40 8.46 -7.08
CA THR A 130 25.55 7.72 -8.00
C THR A 130 24.10 7.80 -7.55
N VAL A 131 23.23 8.31 -8.43
CA VAL A 131 21.79 8.38 -8.20
C VAL A 131 21.07 7.35 -9.06
N HIS A 132 20.22 6.57 -8.42
CA HIS A 132 19.39 5.56 -9.07
C HIS A 132 18.07 6.17 -9.52
N LEU A 133 17.90 6.38 -10.82
CA LEU A 133 16.69 6.95 -11.41
C LEU A 133 15.77 5.83 -11.92
N ARG A 134 14.48 6.00 -11.70
CA ARG A 134 13.42 5.26 -12.40
C ARG A 134 12.74 6.20 -13.39
N VAL A 135 12.70 5.81 -14.66
CA VAL A 135 11.96 6.48 -15.74
C VAL A 135 10.82 5.59 -16.21
N THR A 136 9.59 6.01 -15.98
CA THR A 136 8.39 5.29 -16.41
C THR A 136 7.89 5.86 -17.74
N ARG A 137 7.76 4.99 -18.74
CA ARG A 137 7.23 5.32 -20.08
C ARG A 137 5.94 4.56 -20.36
N ASP A 138 5.05 5.14 -21.16
CA ASP A 138 3.93 4.40 -21.75
C ASP A 138 4.49 3.37 -22.75
N SER A 139 4.07 2.11 -22.63
CA SER A 139 4.65 1.04 -23.44
C SER A 139 4.33 1.15 -24.93
N LYS A 140 3.23 1.83 -25.31
CA LYS A 140 2.82 1.99 -26.72
C LYS A 140 3.47 3.21 -27.36
N THR A 141 3.40 4.36 -26.70
CA THR A 141 3.88 5.63 -27.27
C THR A 141 5.36 5.88 -26.97
N GLN A 142 5.95 5.17 -26.01
CA GLN A 142 7.30 5.37 -25.50
C GLN A 142 7.55 6.76 -24.90
N SER A 143 6.47 7.54 -24.68
CA SER A 143 6.53 8.85 -24.03
C SER A 143 6.74 8.69 -22.53
N VAL A 144 7.63 9.50 -21.96
CA VAL A 144 7.81 9.59 -20.50
C VAL A 144 6.52 10.11 -19.87
N LYS A 145 6.06 9.43 -18.81
CA LYS A 145 4.86 9.88 -18.10
C LYS A 145 5.12 11.19 -17.36
N PRO A 146 4.10 12.05 -17.20
CA PRO A 146 4.18 13.19 -16.28
C PRO A 146 4.61 12.72 -14.90
N ASN A 147 5.63 13.37 -14.32
CA ASN A 147 6.27 12.99 -13.06
C ASN A 147 6.82 11.54 -13.03
N GLY A 148 7.07 10.94 -14.20
CA GLY A 148 7.54 9.57 -14.34
C GLY A 148 9.05 9.39 -14.17
N VAL A 149 9.79 10.46 -13.86
CA VAL A 149 11.23 10.40 -13.59
C VAL A 149 11.46 10.69 -12.11
N VAL A 150 11.83 9.68 -11.34
CA VAL A 150 11.95 9.79 -9.88
C VAL A 150 13.14 9.01 -9.34
N THR A 151 13.63 9.44 -8.18
CA THR A 151 14.43 8.61 -7.27
C THR A 151 13.52 8.12 -6.15
N LYS A 152 13.35 6.80 -6.04
CA LYS A 152 12.56 6.18 -4.97
C LYS A 152 13.47 5.76 -3.82
N GLN A 153 13.21 6.26 -2.63
CA GLN A 153 13.92 5.88 -1.42
C GLN A 153 12.95 5.25 -0.41
N ARG A 154 13.28 4.03 0.05
CA ARG A 154 12.54 3.37 1.13
C ARG A 154 12.82 4.07 2.46
N ILE A 155 11.76 4.47 3.17
CA ILE A 155 11.85 5.09 4.49
C ILE A 155 11.65 4.03 5.57
N ALA A 156 10.53 3.32 5.55
CA ALA A 156 10.19 2.35 6.58
C ALA A 156 9.20 1.30 6.07
N ASP A 157 9.22 0.13 6.70
CA ASP A 157 8.29 -0.98 6.46
C ASP A 157 7.67 -1.43 7.78
N LEU A 158 6.35 -1.59 7.80
CA LEU A 158 5.60 -2.21 8.88
C LEU A 158 5.00 -3.52 8.36
N ASN A 159 5.38 -4.64 8.97
CA ASN A 159 4.96 -5.96 8.54
C ASN A 159 3.87 -6.49 9.48
N VAL A 160 2.81 -7.04 8.90
CA VAL A 160 1.66 -7.53 9.66
C VAL A 160 1.38 -8.98 9.27
N PHE A 161 1.45 -9.85 10.27
CA PHE A 161 1.16 -11.27 10.16
C PHE A 161 -0.32 -11.56 10.41
N CYS A 162 -0.94 -12.33 9.52
CA CYS A 162 -2.37 -12.63 9.53
C CYS A 162 -2.59 -14.15 9.57
N PRO A 163 -2.50 -14.80 10.75
CA PRO A 163 -2.52 -16.26 10.88
C PRO A 163 -3.81 -16.92 10.37
N ALA A 164 -4.94 -16.22 10.49
CA ALA A 164 -6.27 -16.72 10.08
C ALA A 164 -6.63 -16.36 8.61
N ARG A 165 -5.67 -15.92 7.80
CA ARG A 165 -5.87 -15.47 6.42
C ARG A 165 -4.84 -16.06 5.47
N ALA A 166 -5.15 -16.10 4.18
CA ALA A 166 -4.24 -16.59 3.15
C ALA A 166 -3.06 -15.65 2.87
N TYR A 167 -3.19 -14.37 3.22
CA TYR A 167 -2.19 -13.33 2.99
C TYR A 167 -1.81 -12.63 4.28
N ASP A 168 -0.55 -12.24 4.32
CA ASP A 168 0.02 -11.22 5.20
C ASP A 168 0.09 -9.89 4.42
N TYR A 169 0.48 -8.81 5.07
CA TYR A 169 0.71 -7.56 4.35
C TYR A 169 1.85 -6.72 4.94
N ARG A 170 2.33 -5.79 4.11
CA ARG A 170 3.34 -4.82 4.50
C ARG A 170 2.87 -3.43 4.13
N ILE A 171 2.86 -2.52 5.10
CA ILE A 171 2.73 -1.08 4.86
C ILE A 171 4.15 -0.52 4.65
N SER A 172 4.39 0.12 3.52
CA SER A 172 5.67 0.72 3.15
C SER A 172 5.50 2.23 3.02
N ILE A 173 6.47 2.98 3.53
CA ILE A 173 6.61 4.41 3.28
C ILE A 173 7.86 4.61 2.42
N ASN A 174 7.68 5.30 1.30
CA ASN A 174 8.77 5.71 0.42
C ASN A 174 8.74 7.23 0.22
N THR A 175 9.85 7.81 -0.22
CA THR A 175 9.84 9.10 -0.90
C THR A 175 10.11 8.89 -2.38
N GLU A 176 9.28 9.46 -3.24
CA GLU A 176 9.47 9.46 -4.70
C GLU A 176 9.84 10.88 -5.15
N THR A 177 11.13 11.23 -5.04
CA THR A 177 11.61 12.57 -5.37
C THR A 177 11.64 12.74 -6.89
N PRO A 178 10.95 13.75 -7.46
CA PRO A 178 11.03 14.05 -8.89
C PRO A 178 12.45 14.44 -9.29
N MET A 179 12.91 13.91 -10.42
CA MET A 179 14.25 14.13 -10.95
C MET A 179 14.20 14.58 -12.41
N PRO A 180 15.22 15.32 -12.90
CA PRO A 180 15.37 15.55 -14.33
C PRO A 180 15.59 14.21 -15.07
N PRO A 181 15.25 14.14 -16.37
CA PRO A 181 15.57 12.97 -17.21
C PRO A 181 17.06 12.61 -17.14
N PRO A 182 17.41 11.31 -17.28
CA PRO A 182 18.81 10.90 -17.38
C PRO A 182 19.48 11.54 -18.60
N PRO A 183 20.79 11.79 -18.57
CA PRO A 183 21.53 12.26 -19.75
C PRO A 183 21.38 11.29 -20.93
N ASP A 184 21.35 11.81 -22.16
CA ASP A 184 21.21 10.99 -23.37
C ASP A 184 22.34 9.96 -23.58
N THR A 185 23.46 10.11 -22.86
CA THR A 185 24.60 9.18 -22.89
C THR A 185 24.47 8.02 -21.92
N CYS A 186 23.49 8.05 -21.02
CA CYS A 186 23.24 6.98 -20.06
C CYS A 186 22.27 5.96 -20.63
N GLU A 187 22.71 4.70 -20.69
CA GLU A 187 21.84 3.57 -21.01
C GLU A 187 21.19 3.01 -19.75
N PRO A 188 19.96 2.47 -19.85
CA PRO A 188 19.30 1.86 -18.71
C PRO A 188 20.04 0.58 -18.28
N THR A 189 20.29 0.44 -16.98
CA THR A 189 20.91 -0.76 -16.39
C THR A 189 19.94 -1.93 -16.32
N TYR A 190 18.65 -1.63 -16.23
CA TYR A 190 17.58 -2.59 -16.07
C TYR A 190 16.25 -2.02 -16.57
N SER A 191 15.35 -2.89 -17.02
CA SER A 191 13.98 -2.52 -17.33
C SER A 191 13.01 -3.61 -16.90
N ARG A 192 11.74 -3.23 -16.73
CA ARG A 192 10.64 -4.17 -16.49
C ARG A 192 9.35 -3.62 -17.08
N GLU A 193 8.50 -4.52 -17.57
CA GLU A 193 7.17 -4.17 -18.07
C GLU A 193 6.13 -4.37 -16.97
N LYS A 194 5.16 -3.47 -16.94
CA LYS A 194 4.06 -3.44 -15.97
C LYS A 194 2.74 -3.37 -16.70
N ASP A 195 1.87 -4.32 -16.42
CA ASP A 195 0.47 -4.30 -16.83
C ASP A 195 -0.39 -4.08 -15.57
N ARG A 196 -0.98 -2.89 -15.44
CA ARG A 196 -1.60 -2.42 -14.19
C ARG A 196 -3.07 -2.08 -14.38
N LEU A 197 -3.90 -2.67 -13.53
CA LEU A 197 -5.32 -2.36 -13.35
C LEU A 197 -5.47 -1.55 -12.05
N SER A 198 -5.85 -0.28 -12.17
CA SER A 198 -5.97 0.65 -11.06
C SER A 198 -7.44 0.95 -10.77
N TYR A 199 -7.82 0.83 -9.50
CA TYR A 199 -9.17 1.03 -8.99
C TYR A 199 -9.13 2.07 -7.89
N ALA A 200 -9.71 3.25 -8.10
CA ALA A 200 -9.62 4.33 -7.12
C ALA A 200 -10.99 4.72 -6.55
N HIS A 201 -11.02 4.85 -5.22
CA HIS A 201 -12.19 5.23 -4.43
C HIS A 201 -11.76 6.18 -3.31
N GLN A 202 -12.32 7.39 -3.31
CA GLN A 202 -11.93 8.46 -2.40
C GLN A 202 -10.41 8.72 -2.45
N ASN A 203 -9.71 8.72 -1.30
CA ASN A 203 -8.27 8.93 -1.22
C ASN A 203 -7.43 7.64 -1.42
N TYR A 204 -8.05 6.54 -1.85
CA TYR A 204 -7.39 5.24 -1.93
C TYR A 204 -7.40 4.70 -3.35
N GLN A 205 -6.34 4.00 -3.71
CA GLN A 205 -6.26 3.29 -4.99
C GLN A 205 -5.71 1.89 -4.78
N VAL A 206 -6.39 0.91 -5.34
CA VAL A 206 -5.93 -0.47 -5.42
C VAL A 206 -5.33 -0.69 -6.81
N ASP A 207 -4.06 -1.06 -6.85
CA ASP A 207 -3.33 -1.40 -8.05
C ASP A 207 -3.11 -2.92 -8.10
N LEU A 208 -3.68 -3.57 -9.10
CA LEU A 208 -3.43 -4.97 -9.42
C LEU A 208 -2.47 -5.01 -10.62
N THR A 209 -1.23 -5.43 -10.37
CA THR A 209 -0.13 -5.29 -11.32
C THR A 209 0.49 -6.62 -11.68
N GLN A 210 0.67 -6.89 -12.97
CA GLN A 210 1.56 -7.93 -13.48
C GLN A 210 2.89 -7.29 -13.88
N VAL A 211 3.99 -7.82 -13.34
CA VAL A 211 5.34 -7.33 -13.63
C VAL A 211 6.10 -8.40 -14.40
N LEU A 212 6.50 -8.10 -15.63
CA LEU A 212 7.34 -8.97 -16.45
C LEU A 212 8.79 -8.50 -16.41
N LEU A 213 9.66 -9.44 -16.06
CA LEU A 213 11.10 -9.20 -16.04
C LEU A 213 11.73 -9.70 -17.35
N PRO A 214 12.68 -8.96 -17.95
CA PRO A 214 13.31 -9.37 -19.21
C PRO A 214 14.00 -10.74 -19.15
N ASN A 215 14.53 -11.10 -17.97
CA ASN A 215 15.20 -12.39 -17.73
C ASN A 215 14.23 -13.54 -17.41
N LYS A 216 12.94 -13.25 -17.17
CA LYS A 216 11.90 -14.22 -16.84
C LYS A 216 10.56 -13.86 -17.50
N PRO A 217 10.51 -13.81 -18.84
CA PRO A 217 9.32 -13.31 -19.55
C PRO A 217 8.10 -14.22 -19.41
N HIS A 218 8.29 -15.48 -19.01
CA HIS A 218 7.20 -16.46 -18.83
C HIS A 218 6.74 -16.65 -17.37
N GLU A 219 7.38 -15.94 -16.42
CA GLU A 219 7.07 -16.01 -14.98
C GLU A 219 6.77 -14.60 -14.46
N PRO A 220 5.61 -14.00 -14.81
CA PRO A 220 5.24 -12.70 -14.29
C PRO A 220 5.06 -12.75 -12.77
N ASN A 221 5.50 -11.71 -12.08
CA ASN A 221 5.09 -11.47 -10.71
C ASN A 221 3.70 -10.82 -10.71
N HIS A 222 2.88 -11.21 -9.75
CA HIS A 222 1.52 -10.71 -9.56
C HIS A 222 1.44 -9.99 -8.21
N GLU A 223 1.20 -8.69 -8.26
CA GLU A 223 1.24 -7.82 -7.09
C GLU A 223 -0.14 -7.16 -6.89
N LEU A 224 -0.56 -6.99 -5.64
CA LEU A 224 -1.72 -6.19 -5.25
C LEU A 224 -1.28 -5.16 -4.21
N GLU A 225 -1.44 -3.90 -4.56
CA GLU A 225 -1.01 -2.75 -3.78
C GLU A 225 -2.23 -1.87 -3.47
N LEU A 226 -2.32 -1.32 -2.26
CA LEU A 226 -3.28 -0.28 -1.88
C LEU A 226 -2.50 0.97 -1.50
N GLU A 227 -2.67 2.06 -2.23
CA GLU A 227 -1.99 3.33 -2.00
C GLU A 227 -2.93 4.41 -1.45
N ILE A 228 -2.35 5.35 -0.70
CA ILE A 228 -2.97 6.62 -0.36
C ILE A 228 -2.62 7.63 -1.46
N ARG A 229 -3.61 8.14 -2.18
CA ARG A 229 -3.43 8.96 -3.39
C ARG A 229 -2.90 10.36 -3.05
N ASP A 230 -3.54 11.03 -2.09
CA ASP A 230 -3.15 12.35 -1.61
C ASP A 230 -2.45 12.23 -0.26
N ALA A 231 -1.17 11.84 -0.32
CA ALA A 231 -0.31 11.77 0.85
C ALA A 231 -0.05 13.15 1.48
N THR A 232 -0.21 14.24 0.72
CA THR A 232 -0.04 15.61 1.24
C THR A 232 -1.19 15.98 2.15
N TYR A 233 -2.44 15.78 1.68
CA TYR A 233 -3.63 15.95 2.50
C TYR A 233 -3.60 15.02 3.73
N PHE A 234 -3.20 13.76 3.54
CA PHE A 234 -3.06 12.81 4.65
C PHE A 234 -2.05 13.28 5.70
N MET A 235 -0.92 13.86 5.28
CA MET A 235 0.06 14.46 6.21
C MET A 235 -0.48 15.69 6.92
N GLN A 236 -1.25 16.55 6.23
CA GLN A 236 -1.87 17.72 6.86
C GLN A 236 -2.82 17.31 7.99
N LEU A 237 -3.67 16.31 7.75
CA LEU A 237 -4.52 15.75 8.81
C LEU A 237 -3.69 15.24 10.00
N ALA A 238 -2.58 14.55 9.73
CA ALA A 238 -1.70 14.06 10.78
C ALA A 238 -1.09 15.21 11.61
N GLN A 239 -0.63 16.27 10.96
CA GLN A 239 -0.11 17.47 11.62
C GLN A 239 -1.18 18.12 12.51
N ASP A 240 -2.38 18.32 11.95
CA ASP A 240 -3.51 18.90 12.68
C ASP A 240 -3.87 18.08 13.93
N THR A 241 -3.91 16.74 13.80
CA THR A 241 -4.15 15.85 14.94
C THR A 241 -3.09 16.01 16.03
N ARG A 242 -1.81 16.17 15.68
CA ARG A 242 -0.73 16.33 16.67
C ARG A 242 -0.70 17.70 17.36
N LEU A 243 -1.31 18.71 16.75
CA LEU A 243 -1.45 20.04 17.34
C LEU A 243 -2.67 20.14 18.28
N ARG A 244 -3.56 19.14 18.32
CA ARG A 244 -4.72 19.12 19.22
C ARG A 244 -4.30 18.94 20.68
N ASN A 245 -5.12 19.47 21.59
CA ASN A 245 -4.90 19.37 23.03
C ASN A 245 -4.94 17.88 23.47
N PRO A 246 -3.89 17.36 24.15
CA PRO A 246 -3.81 15.96 24.58
C PRO A 246 -4.86 15.52 25.61
N GLU A 247 -5.71 16.43 26.11
CA GLU A 247 -6.78 16.09 27.06
C GLU A 247 -7.95 15.30 26.45
N MET A 248 -8.07 15.24 25.11
CA MET A 248 -9.07 14.42 24.41
C MET A 248 -8.48 13.06 24.00
N THR A 249 -8.46 12.11 24.93
CA THR A 249 -7.65 10.89 24.77
C THR A 249 -8.35 9.72 24.07
N GLN A 250 -9.65 9.79 23.76
CA GLN A 250 -10.43 8.64 23.26
C GLN A 250 -11.35 8.95 22.06
N GLU A 251 -11.14 10.07 21.38
CA GLU A 251 -11.92 10.41 20.17
C GLU A 251 -11.07 10.22 18.91
N TRP A 252 -11.65 9.59 17.90
CA TRP A 252 -11.02 9.47 16.58
C TRP A 252 -10.81 10.86 15.97
N SER A 253 -9.57 11.17 15.62
CA SER A 253 -9.29 12.32 14.78
C SER A 253 -9.53 12.01 13.29
N PRO A 254 -9.75 13.01 12.43
CA PRO A 254 -9.89 12.80 10.99
C PRO A 254 -8.70 12.06 10.36
N TYR A 255 -7.49 12.25 10.91
CA TYR A 255 -6.30 11.49 10.51
C TYR A 255 -6.44 9.99 10.81
N GLU A 256 -6.82 9.66 12.04
CA GLU A 256 -6.96 8.26 12.46
C GLU A 256 -8.15 7.59 11.77
N ASP A 257 -9.22 8.32 11.45
CA ASP A 257 -10.30 7.83 10.59
C ASP A 257 -9.78 7.40 9.21
N GLN A 258 -8.89 8.19 8.58
CA GLN A 258 -8.25 7.79 7.32
C GLN A 258 -7.40 6.53 7.50
N VAL A 259 -6.65 6.40 8.61
CA VAL A 259 -5.89 5.18 8.92
C VAL A 259 -6.83 3.97 9.05
N VAL A 260 -7.98 4.13 9.71
CA VAL A 260 -8.99 3.07 9.85
C VAL A 260 -9.57 2.68 8.49
N VAL A 261 -9.89 3.65 7.61
CA VAL A 261 -10.36 3.35 6.24
C VAL A 261 -9.30 2.59 5.45
N PHE A 262 -8.03 3.02 5.52
CA PHE A 262 -6.91 2.32 4.90
C PHE A 262 -6.80 0.86 5.37
N LEU A 263 -6.78 0.64 6.68
CA LEU A 263 -6.70 -0.71 7.28
C LEU A 263 -7.92 -1.56 6.93
N ASN A 264 -9.12 -0.98 6.92
CA ASN A 264 -10.35 -1.70 6.56
C ASN A 264 -10.32 -2.16 5.10
N ASN A 265 -9.83 -1.34 4.17
CA ASN A 265 -9.64 -1.73 2.78
C ASN A 265 -8.67 -2.91 2.65
N ILE A 266 -7.52 -2.87 3.33
CA ILE A 266 -6.56 -3.99 3.36
C ILE A 266 -7.24 -5.27 3.90
N ARG A 267 -7.91 -5.16 5.06
CA ARG A 267 -8.57 -6.28 5.72
C ARG A 267 -9.67 -6.89 4.85
N LEU A 268 -10.45 -6.07 4.14
CA LEU A 268 -11.52 -6.53 3.26
C LEU A 268 -10.96 -7.17 1.98
N LEU A 269 -9.88 -6.65 1.41
CA LEU A 269 -9.18 -7.31 0.29
C LEU A 269 -8.71 -8.71 0.71
N ILE A 270 -8.02 -8.83 1.85
CA ILE A 270 -7.52 -10.11 2.35
C ILE A 270 -8.66 -11.09 2.64
N ARG A 271 -9.77 -10.63 3.23
CA ARG A 271 -10.93 -11.50 3.57
C ARG A 271 -11.69 -12.00 2.34
N ASN A 272 -11.65 -11.26 1.24
CA ASN A 272 -12.34 -11.61 0.00
C ASN A 272 -11.40 -12.22 -1.06
N ALA A 273 -10.17 -12.55 -0.69
CA ALA A 273 -9.19 -13.10 -1.62
C ALA A 273 -9.65 -14.44 -2.25
N ASP A 274 -10.43 -15.22 -1.49
CA ASP A 274 -10.89 -16.55 -1.88
C ASP A 274 -12.31 -16.56 -2.49
N THR A 275 -12.97 -15.41 -2.61
CA THR A 275 -14.37 -15.31 -3.06
C THR A 275 -14.61 -15.98 -4.41
N PHE A 276 -13.61 -15.95 -5.32
CA PHE A 276 -13.68 -16.57 -6.64
C PHE A 276 -12.62 -17.65 -6.86
N MET A 277 -12.14 -18.28 -5.78
CA MET A 277 -11.16 -19.37 -5.83
C MET A 277 -11.76 -20.73 -6.22
N ALA A 278 -13.09 -20.85 -6.35
CA ALA A 278 -13.79 -22.10 -6.66
C ALA A 278 -13.55 -22.58 -8.11
#